data_AF-A0A9W6KY86-F1
#
_entry.id   AF-A0A9W6KY86-F1
#
_cell.length_a   1.000
_cell.length_b   1.000
_cell.length_c   1.000
_cell.angle_alpha   90.00
_cell.angle_beta   90.00
_cell.angle_gamma   90.00
#
_symmetry.space_group_name_H-M   'P 1'
#
loop_
_entity.id
_entity.type
_entity.pdbx_description
1 polymer ?
#
loop_
_entity_poly.entity_id
_entity_poly.type
_entity_poly.pdbx_seq_one_letter_code
_entity_poly.pdbx_strand_id
1 'polypeptide(L)'
;MALLGAGGVTVAVLAGAQAAYAGHTHAIQTAPSPSTGQPIAGGGSWIVNKPSGYYIGRAMPADTFDNEVTTTGNWHYGRAVTGVNMCGWVLPGSLGADRGDVADSCSAATREALSHRRTVGRDYNAAAHEATDGSAAPAVSGCTLYYNYFHGSDFAANGGHWANPAAGGIGATVRYRFTTNDGAAAIVRDDVQGWGFVPIGCVTRPARLFNDND
;
A
#
# COMPACT_ATOMS: atom_id res chain seq x y z
N MET A 1 0.70 -45.41 -54.39
CA MET A 1 -0.08 -44.85 -53.26
C MET A 1 0.86 -44.81 -52.07
N ALA A 2 1.47 -43.65 -51.79
CA ALA A 2 2.42 -43.47 -50.69
C ALA A 2 2.09 -42.14 -50.00
N LEU A 3 1.69 -42.23 -48.72
CA LEU A 3 1.45 -41.10 -47.84
C LEU A 3 2.78 -40.51 -47.38
N LEU A 4 2.95 -39.19 -47.52
CA LEU A 4 3.97 -38.42 -46.80
C LEU A 4 3.25 -37.41 -45.92
N GLY A 5 3.09 -37.76 -44.64
CA GLY A 5 2.64 -36.85 -43.61
C GLY A 5 3.83 -36.06 -43.08
N ALA A 6 3.83 -34.75 -43.30
CA ALA A 6 4.78 -33.83 -42.69
C ALA A 6 4.23 -33.41 -41.31
N GLY A 7 4.75 -34.03 -40.25
CA GLY A 7 4.53 -33.60 -38.88
C GLY A 7 5.36 -32.34 -38.59
N GLY A 8 4.69 -31.20 -38.44
CA GLY A 8 5.31 -29.96 -37.97
C GLY A 8 5.64 -30.08 -36.48
N VAL A 9 6.92 -30.00 -36.15
CA VAL A 9 7.38 -29.87 -34.76
C VAL A 9 7.25 -28.42 -34.34
N THR A 10 6.26 -28.12 -33.50
CA THR A 10 6.12 -26.81 -32.85
C THR A 10 7.16 -26.72 -31.74
N VAL A 11 8.25 -25.98 -31.99
CA VAL A 11 9.21 -25.62 -30.94
C VAL A 11 8.56 -24.56 -30.06
N ALA A 12 8.00 -24.98 -28.92
CA ALA A 12 7.59 -24.07 -27.88
C ALA A 12 8.85 -23.46 -27.25
N VAL A 13 9.14 -22.19 -27.58
CA VAL A 13 10.14 -21.40 -26.88
C VAL A 13 9.60 -21.18 -25.47
N LEU A 14 10.04 -22.00 -24.52
CA LEU A 14 9.89 -21.73 -23.09
C LEU A 14 10.69 -20.45 -22.81
N ALA A 15 10.00 -19.31 -22.85
CA ALA A 15 10.53 -18.07 -22.31
C ALA A 15 10.91 -18.36 -20.84
N GLY A 16 12.21 -18.35 -20.56
CA GLY A 16 12.73 -18.62 -19.22
C GLY A 16 12.04 -17.71 -18.21
N ALA A 17 11.42 -18.31 -17.20
CA ALA A 17 11.00 -17.57 -16.02
C ALA A 17 12.24 -16.84 -15.48
N GLN A 18 12.14 -15.52 -15.33
CA GLN A 18 13.20 -14.75 -14.69
C GLN A 18 13.43 -15.33 -13.30
N ALA A 19 14.70 -15.55 -12.94
CA ALA A 19 15.05 -16.02 -11.62
C ALA A 19 14.44 -15.07 -10.59
N ALA A 20 13.68 -15.60 -9.64
CA ALA A 20 13.25 -14.87 -8.46
C ALA A 20 14.51 -14.29 -7.80
N TYR A 21 14.62 -12.95 -7.74
CA TYR A 21 15.71 -12.33 -7.00
C TYR A 21 15.46 -12.64 -5.52
N ALA A 22 16.42 -13.26 -4.85
CA ALA A 22 16.32 -13.44 -3.40
C ALA A 22 16.49 -12.06 -2.75
N GLY A 23 15.45 -11.58 -2.07
CA GLY A 23 15.47 -10.38 -1.25
C GLY A 23 16.01 -10.67 0.16
N HIS A 24 16.10 -9.61 0.97
CA HIS A 24 16.38 -9.72 2.40
C HIS A 24 15.16 -9.28 3.20
N THR A 25 14.89 -9.99 4.29
CA THR A 25 13.91 -9.55 5.27
C THR A 25 14.53 -8.64 6.31
N HIS A 26 13.80 -7.61 6.71
CA HIS A 26 14.23 -6.65 7.71
C HIS A 26 13.18 -6.48 8.78
N ALA A 27 13.62 -6.15 9.99
CA ALA A 27 12.76 -5.57 11.01
C ALA A 27 12.34 -4.16 10.59
N ILE A 28 11.06 -3.84 10.67
CA ILE A 28 10.60 -2.46 10.53
C ILE A 28 11.00 -1.65 11.77
N GLN A 29 11.49 -0.44 11.54
CA GLN A 29 11.67 0.59 12.56
C GLN A 29 10.84 1.82 12.21
N THR A 30 10.70 2.74 13.16
CA THR A 30 9.92 3.97 12.94
C THR A 30 10.64 4.89 11.98
N ALA A 31 10.05 5.10 10.81
CA ALA A 31 10.57 6.00 9.79
C ALA A 31 10.21 7.48 10.10
N PRO A 32 10.98 8.43 9.55
CA PRO A 32 10.59 9.83 9.56
C PRO A 32 9.39 10.08 8.64
N SER A 33 8.44 10.90 9.09
CA SER A 33 7.31 11.38 8.30
C SER A 33 7.82 12.26 7.16
N PRO A 34 7.38 12.03 5.90
CA PRO A 34 7.77 12.87 4.76
C PRO A 34 7.39 14.34 4.91
N SER A 35 6.35 14.66 5.67
CA SER A 35 5.83 16.03 5.81
C SER A 35 6.51 16.83 6.93
N THR A 36 7.06 16.16 7.94
CA THR A 36 7.61 16.84 9.14
C THR A 36 9.05 16.47 9.47
N GLY A 37 9.59 15.40 8.87
CA GLY A 37 10.90 14.83 9.22
C GLY A 37 10.95 14.18 10.61
N GLN A 38 9.89 14.28 11.41
CA GLN A 38 9.78 13.68 12.74
C GLN A 38 9.38 12.21 12.65
N PRO A 39 9.65 11.38 13.68
CA PRO A 39 9.14 10.01 13.72
C PRO A 39 7.63 9.97 13.44
N ILE A 40 7.21 9.03 12.60
CA ILE A 40 5.79 8.85 12.28
C ILE A 40 4.97 8.66 13.56
N ALA A 41 3.94 9.48 13.73
CA ALA A 41 2.96 9.31 14.80
C ALA A 41 2.31 7.92 14.71
N GLY A 42 2.26 7.20 15.83
CA GLY A 42 1.84 5.80 15.88
C GLY A 42 2.93 4.77 15.54
N GLY A 43 4.13 5.22 15.14
CA GLY A 43 5.30 4.38 14.90
C GLY A 43 5.29 3.61 13.57
N GLY A 44 6.39 2.91 13.31
CA GLY A 44 6.55 2.04 12.14
C GLY A 44 6.77 2.81 10.83
N SER A 45 6.31 2.23 9.74
CA SER A 45 6.45 2.79 8.39
C SER A 45 5.14 2.75 7.64
N TRP A 46 4.80 3.84 6.95
CA TRP A 46 3.72 3.82 5.97
C TRP A 46 4.09 2.89 4.82
N ILE A 47 3.09 2.12 4.40
CA ILE A 47 3.11 1.40 3.15
C ILE A 47 2.36 2.27 2.14
N VAL A 48 3.04 2.65 1.07
CA VAL A 48 2.51 3.50 0.00
C VAL A 48 2.52 2.77 -1.33
N ASN A 49 1.63 3.17 -2.22
CA ASN A 49 1.43 2.49 -3.49
C ASN A 49 2.57 2.73 -4.52
N LYS A 50 3.29 3.85 -4.37
CA LYS A 50 4.52 4.22 -5.08
C LYS A 50 5.36 5.20 -4.25
N PRO A 51 6.65 5.44 -4.57
CA PRO A 51 7.43 6.47 -3.87
C PRO A 51 6.71 7.81 -3.85
N SER A 52 6.59 8.42 -2.67
CA SER A 52 5.81 9.65 -2.43
C SER A 52 4.33 9.57 -2.86
N GLY A 53 3.77 8.37 -2.93
CA GLY A 53 2.40 8.10 -3.34
C GLY A 53 1.38 8.12 -2.20
N TYR A 54 0.28 7.40 -2.41
CA TYR A 54 -0.83 7.31 -1.47
C TYR A 54 -0.56 6.29 -0.37
N TYR A 55 -0.90 6.65 0.87
CA TYR A 55 -0.95 5.72 2.00
C TYR A 55 -1.96 4.60 1.69
N ILE A 56 -1.52 3.36 1.81
CA ILE A 56 -2.34 2.15 1.66
C ILE A 56 -2.24 1.20 2.86
N GLY A 57 -1.41 1.54 3.84
CA GLY A 57 -1.29 0.76 5.07
C GLY A 57 -0.06 1.16 5.87
N ARG A 58 0.27 0.34 6.86
CA ARG A 58 1.41 0.54 7.75
C ARG A 58 1.93 -0.79 8.24
N ALA A 59 3.25 -0.91 8.23
CA ALA A 59 3.96 -1.95 8.97
C ALA A 59 4.44 -1.37 10.31
N MET A 60 4.19 -2.08 11.39
CA MET A 60 4.50 -1.64 12.75
C MET A 60 5.96 -1.94 13.12
N PRO A 61 6.53 -1.27 14.14
CA PRO A 61 7.88 -1.60 14.61
C PRO A 61 8.02 -3.09 14.92
N ALA A 62 9.17 -3.65 14.56
CA ALA A 62 9.52 -5.07 14.63
C ALA A 62 8.76 -6.03 13.68
N ASP A 63 7.76 -5.55 12.91
CA ASP A 63 7.18 -6.34 11.81
C ASP A 63 8.28 -6.71 10.80
N THR A 64 8.07 -7.82 10.09
CA THR A 64 9.00 -8.26 9.06
C THR A 64 8.60 -7.66 7.71
N PHE A 65 9.55 -7.02 7.04
CA PHE A 65 9.41 -6.53 5.68
C PHE A 65 10.44 -7.18 4.77
N ASP A 66 9.96 -7.83 3.73
CA ASP A 66 10.76 -8.36 2.63
C ASP A 66 11.11 -7.20 1.67
N ASN A 67 12.40 -6.95 1.45
CA ASN A 67 12.89 -5.89 0.58
C ASN A 67 13.43 -6.47 -0.74
N GLU A 68 12.70 -6.20 -1.82
CA GLU A 68 12.97 -6.71 -3.17
C GLU A 68 13.70 -5.67 -4.02
N VAL A 69 13.32 -4.39 -3.89
CA VAL A 69 13.85 -3.31 -4.71
C VAL A 69 14.05 -2.06 -3.87
N THR A 70 15.28 -1.54 -3.90
CA THR A 70 15.60 -0.24 -3.28
C THR A 70 15.91 0.80 -4.36
N THR A 71 15.22 1.95 -4.30
CA THR A 71 15.46 3.08 -5.21
C THR A 71 16.64 3.93 -4.76
N THR A 72 17.14 4.80 -5.63
CA THR A 72 18.17 5.80 -5.28
C THR A 72 17.72 6.78 -4.20
N GLY A 73 16.41 7.02 -4.07
CA GLY A 73 15.82 7.80 -2.98
C GLY A 73 15.65 7.01 -1.67
N ASN A 74 16.18 5.79 -1.60
CA ASN A 74 16.10 4.87 -0.48
C ASN A 74 14.66 4.46 -0.11
N TRP A 75 13.74 4.43 -1.09
CA TRP A 75 12.45 3.74 -0.93
C TRP A 75 12.62 2.25 -1.17
N HIS A 76 11.89 1.44 -0.39
CA HIS A 76 12.02 -0.02 -0.41
C HIS A 76 10.70 -0.65 -0.81
N TYR A 77 10.68 -1.35 -1.93
CA TYR A 77 9.54 -2.13 -2.40
C TYR A 77 9.67 -3.58 -1.96
N GLY A 78 8.55 -4.17 -1.57
CA GLY A 78 8.45 -5.60 -1.28
C GLY A 78 7.22 -5.88 -0.43
N ARG A 79 7.30 -6.83 0.51
CA ARG A 79 6.13 -7.33 1.26
C ARG A 79 6.24 -7.05 2.75
N ALA A 80 5.24 -6.36 3.30
CA ALA A 80 5.00 -6.38 4.74
C ALA A 80 4.39 -7.73 5.11
N VAL A 81 5.17 -8.61 5.73
CA VAL A 81 4.80 -10.02 5.96
C VAL A 81 3.92 -10.17 7.19
N THR A 82 4.31 -9.55 8.30
CA THR A 82 3.64 -9.69 9.59
C THR A 82 2.44 -8.73 9.69
N GLY A 83 1.29 -9.23 10.15
CA GLY A 83 0.08 -8.43 10.45
C GLY A 83 -0.77 -8.01 9.24
N VAL A 84 -0.14 -7.65 8.12
CA VAL A 84 -0.80 -7.04 6.95
C VAL A 84 -0.69 -7.87 5.68
N ASN A 85 0.41 -8.60 5.48
CA ASN A 85 0.68 -9.42 4.29
C ASN A 85 0.41 -8.68 2.96
N MET A 86 1.01 -7.51 2.76
CA MET A 86 0.73 -6.60 1.63
C MET A 86 2.01 -6.23 0.88
N CYS A 87 1.91 -6.16 -0.45
CA CYS A 87 2.98 -5.59 -1.28
C CYS A 87 2.87 -4.07 -1.33
N GLY A 88 4.00 -3.37 -1.25
CA GLY A 88 4.03 -1.91 -1.37
C GLY A 88 5.41 -1.33 -1.12
N TRP A 89 5.47 0.00 -1.07
CA TRP A 89 6.69 0.73 -0.77
C TRP A 89 6.70 1.21 0.67
N VAL A 90 7.78 0.96 1.40
CA VAL A 90 8.03 1.58 2.71
C VAL A 90 9.03 2.72 2.58
N LEU A 91 8.94 3.66 3.51
CA LEU A 91 9.67 4.93 3.46
C LEU A 91 11.19 4.77 3.62
N PRO A 92 11.98 5.77 3.20
CA PRO A 92 13.37 5.88 3.61
C PRO A 92 13.54 5.84 5.13
N GLY A 93 14.51 5.04 5.59
CA GLY A 93 14.79 4.84 7.03
C GLY A 93 13.91 3.81 7.73
N SER A 94 13.03 3.12 7.00
CA SER A 94 12.11 2.12 7.57
C SER A 94 12.76 0.77 7.90
N LEU A 95 13.83 0.40 7.18
CA LEU A 95 14.49 -0.89 7.37
C LEU A 95 15.48 -0.81 8.53
N GLY A 96 15.27 -1.65 9.54
CA GLY A 96 16.18 -1.88 10.65
C GLY A 96 17.05 -3.11 10.41
N ALA A 97 17.24 -3.91 11.47
CA ALA A 97 18.09 -5.09 11.43
C ALA A 97 17.67 -6.09 10.33
N ASP A 98 18.65 -6.57 9.57
CA ASP A 98 18.50 -7.69 8.64
C ASP A 98 18.17 -8.98 9.41
N ARG A 99 17.26 -9.77 8.84
CA ARG A 99 16.73 -11.03 9.39
C ARG A 99 16.97 -12.22 8.46
N GLY A 100 17.65 -12.02 7.33
CA GLY A 100 18.09 -13.06 6.41
C GLY A 100 17.27 -13.13 5.12
N ASP A 101 17.63 -14.10 4.30
CA ASP A 101 17.18 -14.21 2.91
C ASP A 101 15.72 -14.70 2.79
N VAL A 102 15.05 -14.23 1.74
CA VAL A 102 13.70 -14.67 1.37
C VAL A 102 13.55 -14.72 -0.14
N ALA A 103 12.65 -15.56 -0.63
CA ALA A 103 12.32 -15.62 -2.05
C ALA A 103 11.40 -14.47 -2.45
N ASP A 104 11.57 -13.95 -3.68
CA ASP A 104 10.75 -12.88 -4.23
C ASP A 104 9.25 -13.10 -3.95
N SER A 105 8.65 -12.18 -3.20
CA SER A 105 7.27 -12.26 -2.77
C SER A 105 6.38 -11.17 -3.40
N CYS A 106 6.95 -10.26 -4.19
CA CYS A 106 6.25 -9.16 -4.87
C CYS A 106 6.85 -8.85 -6.25
N SER A 107 6.20 -9.33 -7.31
CA SER A 107 6.66 -9.16 -8.68
C SER A 107 6.69 -7.70 -9.18
N ALA A 108 7.51 -7.42 -10.19
CA ALA A 108 7.52 -6.13 -10.89
C ALA A 108 6.17 -5.77 -11.53
N ALA A 109 5.39 -6.76 -11.99
CA ALA A 109 4.04 -6.53 -12.52
C ALA A 109 3.08 -6.07 -11.42
N THR A 110 3.19 -6.66 -10.23
CA THR A 110 2.47 -6.21 -9.04
C THR A 110 2.83 -4.76 -8.73
N ARG A 111 4.12 -4.42 -8.69
CA ARG A 111 4.61 -3.06 -8.43
C ARG A 111 4.02 -2.03 -9.40
N GLU A 112 3.98 -2.36 -10.69
CA GLU A 112 3.42 -1.49 -11.71
C GLU A 112 1.92 -1.27 -11.49
N ALA A 113 1.16 -2.37 -11.28
CA ALA A 113 -0.26 -2.29 -11.03
C ALA A 113 -0.60 -1.44 -9.79
N LEU A 114 0.14 -1.63 -8.69
CA LEU A 114 -0.03 -0.87 -7.44
C LEU A 114 0.17 0.64 -7.63
N SER A 115 1.01 1.06 -8.58
CA SER A 115 1.41 2.47 -8.74
C SER A 115 0.25 3.39 -9.15
N HIS A 116 -0.81 2.83 -9.75
CA HIS A 116 -1.98 3.58 -10.20
C HIS A 116 -3.01 3.74 -9.08
N ARG A 117 -3.56 4.94 -8.96
CA ARG A 117 -4.51 5.25 -7.89
C ARG A 117 -5.81 4.43 -8.00
N ARG A 118 -6.32 4.14 -9.21
CA ARG A 118 -7.53 3.29 -9.35
C ARG A 118 -7.34 1.83 -8.94
N THR A 119 -6.10 1.39 -8.76
CA THR A 119 -5.82 0.07 -8.18
C THR A 119 -6.17 0.06 -6.69
N VAL A 120 -5.87 1.15 -5.97
CA VAL A 120 -5.97 1.21 -4.50
C VAL A 120 -7.26 1.87 -4.02
N GLY A 121 -7.88 2.72 -4.83
CA GLY A 121 -9.04 3.49 -4.40
C GLY A 121 -9.75 4.28 -5.50
N ARG A 122 -10.69 5.10 -5.05
CA ARG A 122 -11.54 5.98 -5.84
C ARG A 122 -11.96 7.19 -5.02
N ASP A 123 -12.69 8.10 -5.66
CA ASP A 123 -13.26 9.30 -5.06
C ASP A 123 -12.18 10.15 -4.37
N TYR A 124 -11.08 10.40 -5.09
CA TYR A 124 -9.97 11.19 -4.56
C TYR A 124 -10.39 12.63 -4.33
N ASN A 125 -9.87 13.23 -3.26
CA ASN A 125 -10.17 14.62 -2.90
C ASN A 125 -9.35 15.66 -3.69
N ALA A 126 -8.41 15.21 -4.53
CA ALA A 126 -7.52 16.04 -5.33
C ALA A 126 -7.25 15.37 -6.69
N ALA A 127 -6.83 16.17 -7.67
CA ALA A 127 -6.50 15.64 -9.00
C ALA A 127 -5.24 14.75 -8.95
N ALA A 128 -5.03 13.98 -10.02
CA ALA A 128 -3.81 13.19 -10.17
C ALA A 128 -2.57 14.12 -10.06
N HIS A 129 -1.53 13.64 -9.38
CA HIS A 129 -0.29 14.38 -9.12
C HIS A 129 -0.41 15.63 -8.20
N GLU A 130 -1.58 15.89 -7.60
CA GLU A 130 -1.72 16.94 -6.59
C GLU A 130 -1.42 16.39 -5.18
N ALA A 131 -0.29 16.81 -4.63
CA ALA A 131 0.11 16.50 -3.26
C ALA A 131 -0.66 17.40 -2.28
N THR A 132 -1.69 16.86 -1.63
CA THR A 132 -2.42 17.54 -0.55
C THR A 132 -2.60 16.63 0.65
N ASP A 133 -2.67 17.22 1.84
CA ASP A 133 -2.87 16.52 3.13
C ASP A 133 -4.30 15.97 3.31
N GLY A 134 -5.12 15.99 2.26
CA GLY A 134 -6.56 15.72 2.33
C GLY A 134 -7.40 16.98 2.56
N SER A 135 -8.71 16.89 2.30
CA SER A 135 -9.65 17.98 2.54
C SER A 135 -10.36 17.75 3.87
N ALA A 136 -10.55 18.82 4.66
CA ALA A 136 -11.30 18.71 5.90
C ALA A 136 -12.70 18.16 5.64
N ALA A 137 -13.06 17.13 6.40
CA ALA A 137 -14.32 16.41 6.29
C ALA A 137 -14.88 16.14 7.69
N PRO A 138 -16.17 16.39 7.93
CA PRO A 138 -16.83 15.96 9.15
C PRO A 138 -16.71 14.45 9.34
N ALA A 139 -16.45 14.03 10.58
CA ALA A 139 -16.35 12.63 10.97
C ALA A 139 -17.22 12.33 12.19
N VAL A 140 -17.69 11.09 12.29
CA VAL A 140 -18.49 10.62 13.40
C VAL A 140 -17.57 10.34 14.59
N SER A 141 -17.80 11.02 15.70
CA SER A 141 -17.03 10.81 16.93
C SER A 141 -17.22 9.38 17.45
N GLY A 142 -16.15 8.79 17.97
CA GLY A 142 -16.16 7.42 18.48
C GLY A 142 -15.92 6.34 17.41
N CYS A 143 -15.82 6.71 16.13
CA CYS A 143 -15.29 5.79 15.13
C CYS A 143 -13.80 5.50 15.39
N THR A 144 -13.41 4.24 15.14
CA THR A 144 -12.04 3.78 15.28
C THR A 144 -11.29 3.95 13.96
N LEU A 145 -10.08 4.51 14.02
CA LEU A 145 -9.10 4.50 12.95
C LEU A 145 -8.26 3.24 13.03
N TYR A 146 -8.14 2.57 11.88
CA TYR A 146 -7.32 1.38 11.70
C TYR A 146 -6.14 1.70 10.81
N TYR A 147 -4.96 1.19 11.14
CA TYR A 147 -3.81 1.45 10.28
C TYR A 147 -3.89 0.71 8.94
N ASN A 148 -4.64 -0.41 8.90
CA ASN A 148 -4.71 -1.28 7.75
C ASN A 148 -6.14 -1.76 7.48
N TYR A 149 -6.48 -1.81 6.20
CA TYR A 149 -7.76 -2.34 5.68
C TYR A 149 -7.55 -3.35 4.56
N PHE A 150 -6.37 -3.31 3.94
CA PHE A 150 -6.02 -4.09 2.77
C PHE A 150 -5.01 -5.19 3.13
N HIS A 151 -5.06 -6.27 2.37
CA HIS A 151 -4.01 -7.30 2.31
C HIS A 151 -3.65 -7.61 0.85
N GLY A 152 -2.54 -8.32 0.63
CA GLY A 152 -2.09 -8.71 -0.72
C GLY A 152 -1.85 -7.53 -1.65
N SER A 153 -2.22 -7.67 -2.93
CA SER A 153 -2.06 -6.61 -3.95
C SER A 153 -3.30 -6.36 -4.83
N ASP A 154 -4.34 -7.17 -4.66
CA ASP A 154 -5.64 -6.95 -5.30
C ASP A 154 -6.57 -6.28 -4.29
N PHE A 155 -6.61 -4.96 -4.26
CA PHE A 155 -7.39 -4.23 -3.26
C PHE A 155 -8.91 -4.34 -3.44
N ALA A 156 -9.39 -4.76 -4.62
CA ALA A 156 -10.80 -5.00 -4.84
C ALA A 156 -11.23 -6.31 -4.17
N ALA A 157 -10.41 -7.36 -4.29
CA ALA A 157 -10.69 -8.66 -3.66
C ALA A 157 -10.23 -8.74 -2.20
N ASN A 158 -9.20 -7.96 -1.83
CA ASN A 158 -8.55 -8.04 -0.53
C ASN A 158 -8.93 -6.88 0.41
N GLY A 159 -9.87 -6.03 0.01
CA GLY A 159 -10.58 -5.13 0.91
C GLY A 159 -11.66 -5.91 1.66
N GLY A 160 -11.90 -5.59 2.94
CA GLY A 160 -13.03 -6.17 3.67
C GLY A 160 -12.79 -6.49 5.15
N HIS A 161 -11.53 -6.53 5.58
CA HIS A 161 -11.19 -6.82 6.97
C HIS A 161 -10.22 -5.79 7.52
N TRP A 162 -10.60 -5.17 8.63
CA TRP A 162 -9.73 -4.30 9.40
C TRP A 162 -8.56 -5.10 9.94
N ALA A 163 -7.35 -4.82 9.44
CA ALA A 163 -6.14 -5.47 9.91
C ALA A 163 -5.58 -4.68 11.10
N ASN A 164 -5.36 -5.39 12.21
CA ASN A 164 -4.78 -4.83 13.43
C ASN A 164 -3.34 -4.35 13.19
N PRO A 165 -2.90 -3.28 13.87
CA PRO A 165 -3.57 -2.63 15.01
C PRO A 165 -4.49 -1.45 14.63
N ALA A 166 -5.46 -1.19 15.51
CA ALA A 166 -6.19 0.09 15.54
C ALA A 166 -5.31 1.19 16.15
N ALA A 167 -5.41 2.40 15.61
CA ALA A 167 -4.75 3.58 16.17
C ALA A 167 -5.51 4.16 17.36
N GLY A 168 -6.85 4.08 17.32
CA GLY A 168 -7.73 4.61 18.36
C GLY A 168 -8.92 5.36 17.78
N GLY A 169 -9.62 6.13 18.62
CA GLY A 169 -10.72 6.98 18.18
C GLY A 169 -10.24 8.19 17.36
N ILE A 170 -11.08 8.64 16.42
CA ILE A 170 -10.85 9.85 15.63
C ILE A 170 -11.55 11.08 16.21
N GLY A 171 -11.04 12.26 15.86
CA GLY A 171 -11.73 13.53 16.10
C GLY A 171 -13.00 13.72 15.25
N ALA A 172 -13.78 14.75 15.55
CA ALA A 172 -15.00 15.11 14.80
C ALA A 172 -14.73 15.67 13.38
N THR A 173 -13.46 15.96 13.07
CA THR A 173 -13.02 16.39 11.75
C THR A 173 -11.73 15.64 11.41
N VAL A 174 -11.65 15.12 10.19
CA VAL A 174 -10.46 14.47 9.64
C VAL A 174 -10.13 15.06 8.28
N ARG A 175 -8.95 14.76 7.73
CA ARG A 175 -8.60 15.09 6.34
C ARG A 175 -8.87 13.89 5.45
N TYR A 176 -9.96 13.92 4.69
CA TYR A 176 -10.32 12.88 3.74
C TYR A 176 -9.39 12.90 2.52
N ARG A 177 -8.92 11.73 2.08
CA ARG A 177 -8.08 11.59 0.88
C ARG A 177 -8.76 10.81 -0.24
N PHE A 178 -9.22 9.60 0.03
CA PHE A 178 -9.89 8.74 -0.95
C PHE A 178 -10.72 7.65 -0.26
N THR A 179 -11.61 7.03 -1.03
CA THR A 179 -12.38 5.86 -0.63
C THR A 179 -11.72 4.59 -1.20
N THR A 180 -11.66 3.53 -0.40
CA THR A 180 -11.11 2.23 -0.83
C THR A 180 -11.86 1.71 -2.06
N ASN A 181 -11.20 0.91 -2.89
CA ASN A 181 -11.75 0.55 -4.20
C ASN A 181 -13.10 -0.21 -4.10
N ASP A 182 -13.23 -1.05 -3.06
CA ASP A 182 -14.48 -1.75 -2.71
C ASP A 182 -15.57 -0.83 -2.14
N GLY A 183 -15.24 0.41 -1.77
CA GLY A 183 -16.16 1.41 -1.24
C GLY A 183 -16.44 1.33 0.24
N ALA A 184 -15.84 0.41 0.98
CA ALA A 184 -16.24 0.12 2.36
C ALA A 184 -15.46 0.94 3.42
N ALA A 185 -14.32 1.52 3.06
CA ALA A 185 -13.52 2.37 3.93
C ALA A 185 -13.08 3.66 3.25
N ALA A 186 -12.66 4.64 4.04
CA ALA A 186 -12.01 5.85 3.58
C ALA A 186 -10.62 5.98 4.21
N ILE A 187 -9.64 6.39 3.41
CA ILE A 187 -8.36 6.89 3.92
C ILE A 187 -8.53 8.32 4.37
N VAL A 188 -8.16 8.53 5.62
CA VAL A 188 -8.21 9.84 6.28
C VAL A 188 -6.91 10.07 7.04
N ARG A 189 -6.60 11.34 7.29
CA ARG A 189 -5.64 11.73 8.30
C ARG A 189 -6.36 12.37 9.49
N ASP A 190 -6.14 11.82 10.66
CA ASP A 190 -6.48 12.44 11.94
C ASP A 190 -5.26 13.22 12.47
N ASP A 191 -5.50 14.32 13.18
CA ASP A 191 -4.42 15.20 13.65
C ASP A 191 -3.59 14.57 14.79
N VAL A 192 -4.14 13.59 15.51
CA VAL A 192 -3.45 12.87 16.59
C VAL A 192 -2.95 11.51 16.12
N GLN A 193 -3.79 10.73 15.44
CA GLN A 193 -3.46 9.36 15.03
C GLN A 193 -2.67 9.29 13.71
N GLY A 194 -2.71 10.35 12.91
CA GLY A 194 -2.11 10.39 11.57
C GLY A 194 -2.97 9.68 10.53
N TRP A 195 -2.32 9.14 9.49
CA TRP A 195 -2.99 8.45 8.39
C TRP A 195 -3.49 7.06 8.79
N GLY A 196 -4.70 6.74 8.34
CA GLY A 196 -5.25 5.38 8.36
C GLY A 196 -6.64 5.34 7.75
N PHE A 197 -7.35 4.27 8.08
CA PHE A 197 -8.62 3.91 7.49
C PHE A 197 -9.75 4.01 8.52
N VAL A 198 -10.91 4.48 8.06
CA VAL A 198 -12.16 4.48 8.83
C VAL A 198 -13.28 3.88 7.98
N PRO A 199 -14.31 3.24 8.56
CA PRO A 199 -15.47 2.80 7.81
C PRO A 199 -16.08 3.96 7.00
N ILE A 200 -16.57 3.70 5.79
CA ILE A 200 -17.06 4.78 4.91
C ILE A 200 -18.21 5.59 5.54
N GLY A 201 -19.01 4.98 6.42
CA GLY A 201 -20.08 5.65 7.17
C GLY A 201 -19.58 6.57 8.30
N CYS A 202 -18.29 6.57 8.62
CA CYS A 202 -17.70 7.39 9.68
C CYS A 202 -17.22 8.77 9.20
N VAL A 203 -17.21 9.02 7.89
CA VAL A 203 -16.71 10.29 7.33
C VAL A 203 -17.61 10.78 6.21
N THR A 204 -17.88 12.07 6.19
CA THR A 204 -18.62 12.70 5.10
C THR A 204 -17.69 12.87 3.90
N ARG A 205 -18.07 12.29 2.77
CA ARG A 205 -17.31 12.44 1.52
C ARG A 205 -17.31 13.90 1.04
N PRO A 206 -16.17 14.44 0.58
CA PRO A 206 -16.11 15.77 -0.04
C PRO A 206 -16.97 15.87 -1.30
N ALA A 207 -17.43 17.08 -1.62
CA ALA A 207 -18.27 17.33 -2.79
C ALA A 207 -17.51 17.24 -4.12
N ARG A 208 -16.23 17.65 -4.14
CA ARG A 208 -15.38 17.61 -5.34
C ARG A 208 -14.50 16.37 -5.29
N LEU A 209 -14.63 15.51 -6.30
CA LEU A 209 -13.96 14.22 -6.38
C LEU A 209 -13.30 14.02 -7.74
N PHE A 210 -12.23 13.21 -7.76
CA PHE A 210 -11.43 12.92 -8.93
C PHE A 210 -11.20 11.41 -9.05
N ASN A 211 -11.35 10.87 -10.26
CA ASN A 211 -11.37 9.41 -10.51
C ASN A 211 -10.56 8.99 -11.75
N ASP A 212 -9.84 9.92 -12.36
CA ASP A 212 -8.83 9.73 -13.40
C ASP A 212 -7.77 8.69 -12.96
N ASN A 213 -6.98 8.11 -13.85
CA ASN A 213 -5.78 7.37 -13.43
C ASN A 213 -4.59 8.32 -13.26
N ASP A 214 -3.62 7.90 -12.45
CA ASP A 214 -2.25 8.45 -12.49
C ASP A 214 -1.49 7.88 -13.70
#